data_AF-A0A8H3XH36-F1
#
_entry.id   AF-A0A8H3XH36-F1
#
_cell.length_a   1.000
_cell.length_b   1.000
_cell.length_c   1.000
_cell.angle_alpha   90.00
_cell.angle_beta   90.00
_cell.angle_gamma   90.00
#
_symmetry.space_group_name_H-M   'P 1'
#
loop_
_entity.id
_entity.type
_entity.pdbx_description
1 polymer ?
#
loop_
_entity_poly.entity_id
_entity_poly.type
_entity_poly.pdbx_seq_one_letter_code
_entity_poly.pdbx_strand_id
1 'polypeptide(L)'
;MLLKIFLKFHIKIDLISASVATNINPKGRIGQASVLFGDKLYFFGGRNLNFTDQVFYLNLSSSFSILSPPWKQVTMPIPIPLSDAMSCLSTDGSTILLVGGLSQSQLNASDMLPPSSVYAFNFNNLQWTAQLLTVLPVHF
;
A
#
# COMPACT_ATOMS: atom_id res chain seq x y z
N MET A 1 -1.90 59.78 -16.98
CA MET A 1 -1.49 58.36 -16.90
C MET A 1 -1.93 57.83 -15.53
N LEU A 2 -3.02 57.05 -15.48
CA LEU A 2 -3.60 56.55 -14.22
C LEU A 2 -3.01 55.17 -13.90
N LEU A 3 -2.32 55.06 -12.75
CA LEU A 3 -1.74 53.82 -12.24
C LEU A 3 -2.83 53.05 -11.45
N LYS A 4 -3.25 51.88 -11.93
CA LYS A 4 -4.14 50.96 -11.20
C LYS A 4 -3.30 49.98 -10.39
N ILE A 5 -3.35 50.10 -9.07
CA ILE A 5 -2.76 49.14 -8.12
C ILE A 5 -3.78 48.01 -7.90
N PHE A 6 -3.39 46.77 -8.20
CA PHE A 6 -4.17 45.58 -7.87
C PHE A 6 -3.55 44.89 -6.65
N LEU A 7 -4.24 44.90 -5.51
CA LEU A 7 -3.88 44.04 -4.37
C LEU A 7 -4.45 42.64 -4.59
N LYS A 8 -3.56 41.63 -4.68
CA LYS A 8 -3.92 40.21 -4.70
C LYS A 8 -3.89 39.66 -3.28
N PHE A 9 -5.05 39.40 -2.69
CA PHE A 9 -5.16 38.62 -1.45
C PHE A 9 -5.20 37.13 -1.77
N HIS A 10 -4.27 36.35 -1.21
CA HIS A 10 -4.28 34.89 -1.28
C HIS A 10 -4.83 34.35 0.05
N ILE A 11 -6.04 33.80 0.02
CA ILE A 11 -6.62 33.08 1.15
C ILE A 11 -6.09 31.64 1.08
N LYS A 12 -5.26 31.24 2.04
CA LYS A 12 -4.91 29.83 2.26
C LYS A 12 -5.98 29.22 3.16
N ILE A 13 -6.75 28.28 2.60
CA ILE A 13 -7.69 27.46 3.37
C ILE A 13 -6.95 26.19 3.76
N ASP A 14 -6.54 26.08 5.03
CA ASP A 14 -6.00 24.84 5.57
C ASP A 14 -7.19 23.93 5.92
N LEU A 15 -7.45 22.96 5.05
CA LEU A 15 -8.42 21.88 5.31
C LEU A 15 -7.85 20.99 6.42
N ILE A 16 -8.33 21.16 7.65
CA ILE A 16 -8.03 20.24 8.75
C ILE A 16 -8.80 18.93 8.47
N SER A 17 -8.12 17.91 7.96
CA SER A 17 -8.70 16.57 7.90
C SER A 17 -8.74 16.00 9.32
N ALA A 18 -9.89 16.09 10.00
CA ALA A 18 -10.13 15.33 11.21
C ALA A 18 -10.15 13.84 10.85
N SER A 19 -9.06 13.12 11.12
CA SER A 19 -9.07 11.66 10.98
C SER A 19 -9.97 11.10 12.07
N VAL A 20 -11.17 10.64 11.72
CA VAL A 20 -11.97 9.80 12.61
C VAL A 20 -11.10 8.58 12.93
N ALA A 21 -10.65 8.46 14.17
CA ALA A 21 -9.89 7.31 14.63
C ALA A 21 -10.86 6.12 14.73
N THR A 22 -11.14 5.49 13.59
CA THR A 22 -11.70 4.15 13.59
C THR A 22 -10.64 3.24 14.20
N ASN A 23 -10.97 2.61 15.33
CA ASN A 23 -10.13 1.55 15.91
C ASN A 23 -10.12 0.36 14.96
N ILE A 24 -9.27 0.40 13.94
CA ILE A 24 -9.12 -0.67 12.97
C ILE A 24 -8.15 -1.68 13.55
N ASN A 25 -8.61 -2.91 13.79
CA ASN A 25 -7.73 -4.01 14.17
C ASN A 25 -7.65 -5.01 13.01
N PRO A 26 -6.48 -5.18 12.36
CA PRO A 26 -6.32 -6.15 11.29
C PRO A 26 -6.63 -7.56 11.81
N LYS A 27 -7.43 -8.33 11.07
CA LYS A 27 -7.70 -9.74 11.42
C LYS A 27 -6.40 -10.55 11.39
N GLY A 28 -6.28 -11.54 12.27
CA GLY A 28 -5.18 -12.51 12.23
C GLY A 28 -5.12 -13.20 10.86
N ARG A 29 -3.90 -13.30 10.30
CA ARG A 29 -3.63 -13.81 8.95
C ARG A 29 -2.21 -14.37 8.86
N ILE A 30 -1.94 -15.17 7.82
CA ILE A 30 -0.61 -15.67 7.44
C ILE A 30 -0.22 -15.18 6.05
N GLY A 31 1.05 -15.33 5.66
CA GLY A 31 1.51 -15.03 4.30
C GLY A 31 1.46 -13.54 3.94
N GLN A 32 1.40 -12.63 4.91
CA GLN A 32 1.47 -11.20 4.64
C GLN A 32 2.90 -10.78 4.30
N ALA A 33 3.06 -9.85 3.36
CA ALA A 33 4.33 -9.20 3.09
C ALA A 33 4.48 -7.96 3.99
N SER A 34 5.71 -7.51 4.24
CA SER A 34 5.95 -6.29 5.04
C SER A 34 7.20 -5.53 4.62
N VAL A 35 7.14 -4.20 4.67
CA VAL A 35 8.28 -3.35 4.32
C VAL A 35 8.30 -2.09 5.19
N LEU A 36 9.49 -1.70 5.62
CA LEU A 36 9.69 -0.42 6.30
C LEU A 36 9.97 0.66 5.24
N PHE A 37 9.14 1.71 5.22
CA PHE A 37 9.35 2.89 4.38
C PHE A 37 9.26 4.15 5.22
N GLY A 38 10.37 4.89 5.32
CA GLY A 38 10.49 5.99 6.27
C GLY A 38 10.28 5.50 7.71
N ASP A 39 9.34 6.12 8.40
CA ASP A 39 8.94 5.78 9.77
C ASP A 39 7.74 4.82 9.83
N LYS A 40 7.29 4.27 8.70
CA LYS A 40 6.08 3.42 8.65
C LYS A 40 6.43 1.99 8.26
N LEU A 41 6.03 1.04 9.10
CA LEU A 41 6.08 -0.38 8.77
C LEU A 41 4.75 -0.78 8.13
N TYR A 42 4.79 -1.06 6.83
CA TYR A 42 3.63 -1.47 6.06
C TYR A 42 3.48 -2.99 6.03
N PHE A 43 2.24 -3.44 5.92
CA PHE A 43 1.83 -4.84 5.81
C PHE A 43 0.85 -4.97 4.65
N PHE A 44 1.06 -6.00 3.82
CA PHE A 44 0.35 -6.19 2.55
C PHE A 44 -0.27 -7.57 2.51
N GLY A 45 -1.58 -7.59 2.28
CA GLY A 45 -2.32 -8.80 1.95
C GLY A 45 -2.24 -9.88 3.03
N GLY A 46 -1.94 -11.10 2.59
CA GLY A 46 -2.01 -12.33 3.37
C GLY A 46 -3.38 -12.98 3.29
N ARG A 47 -3.54 -14.08 4.02
CA ARG A 47 -4.78 -14.86 4.04
C ARG A 47 -5.16 -15.33 5.43
N ASN A 48 -6.47 -15.38 5.65
CA ASN A 48 -7.07 -16.19 6.70
C ASN A 48 -7.90 -17.27 6.00
N LEU A 49 -9.23 -17.16 5.98
CA LEU A 49 -10.10 -18.01 5.15
C LEU A 49 -9.95 -17.67 3.66
N ASN A 50 -9.97 -16.37 3.35
CA ASN A 50 -9.75 -15.83 2.02
C ASN A 50 -8.50 -14.95 2.02
N PHE A 51 -7.98 -14.69 0.84
CA PHE A 51 -6.88 -13.75 0.64
C PHE A 51 -7.44 -12.34 0.81
N THR A 52 -6.58 -11.39 1.11
CA THR A 52 -6.96 -10.00 1.22
C THR A 52 -6.01 -9.12 0.42
N ASP A 53 -6.55 -8.02 -0.07
CA ASP A 53 -5.83 -6.93 -0.72
C ASP A 53 -5.57 -5.76 0.24
N GLN A 54 -5.92 -5.92 1.53
CA GLN A 54 -5.76 -4.88 2.52
C GLN A 54 -4.31 -4.50 2.72
N VAL A 55 -4.10 -3.20 2.95
CA VAL A 55 -2.81 -2.64 3.31
C VAL A 55 -2.96 -1.89 4.64
N PHE A 56 -2.08 -2.21 5.58
CA PHE A 56 -2.02 -1.56 6.89
C PHE A 56 -0.62 -1.02 7.15
N TYR A 57 -0.50 -0.06 8.05
CA TYR A 57 0.80 0.32 8.59
C TYR A 57 0.74 0.66 10.07
N LEU A 58 1.91 0.55 10.71
CA LEU A 58 2.22 1.14 12.01
C LEU A 58 3.13 2.33 11.79
N ASN A 59 2.81 3.46 12.41
CA ASN A 59 3.73 4.58 12.49
C ASN A 59 4.70 4.35 13.66
N LEU A 60 5.98 4.20 13.35
CA LEU A 60 7.05 3.91 14.30
C LEU A 60 7.78 5.17 14.80
N SER A 61 7.40 6.37 14.35
CA SER A 61 8.01 7.62 14.86
C SER A 61 7.65 7.93 16.32
N SER A 62 6.63 7.26 16.86
CA SER A 62 6.23 7.34 18.26
C SER A 62 6.07 5.95 18.88
N SER A 63 6.38 5.83 20.17
CA SER A 63 6.13 4.60 20.93
C SER A 63 4.63 4.29 21.02
N PHE A 64 4.26 3.01 21.01
CA PHE A 64 2.89 2.55 21.21
C PHE A 64 2.82 1.27 22.04
N SER A 65 1.64 0.99 22.60
CA SER A 65 1.38 -0.25 23.34
C SER A 65 1.19 -1.41 22.38
N ILE A 66 1.91 -2.52 22.59
CA ILE A 66 1.73 -3.75 21.81
C ILE A 66 0.37 -4.41 22.06
N LEU A 67 -0.30 -4.10 23.17
CA LEU A 67 -1.63 -4.60 23.49
C LEU A 67 -2.73 -3.91 22.69
N SER A 68 -2.45 -2.71 22.17
CA SER A 68 -3.36 -1.95 21.32
C SER A 68 -2.56 -1.15 20.28
N PRO A 69 -2.01 -1.83 19.26
CA PRO A 69 -1.21 -1.14 18.25
C PRO A 69 -2.08 -0.17 17.43
N PRO A 70 -1.57 1.04 17.12
CA PRO A 70 -2.33 2.09 16.45
C PRO A 70 -2.36 1.87 14.93
N TRP A 71 -2.93 0.75 14.51
CA TRP A 71 -3.01 0.38 13.10
C TRP A 71 -3.73 1.45 12.28
N LYS A 72 -3.17 1.73 11.10
CA LYS A 72 -3.81 2.56 10.09
C LYS A 72 -4.02 1.74 8.83
N GLN A 73 -5.26 1.71 8.35
CA GLN A 73 -5.55 1.11 7.05
C GLN A 73 -5.30 2.14 5.95
N VAL A 74 -4.62 1.72 4.89
CA VAL A 74 -4.46 2.51 3.67
C VAL A 74 -5.73 2.35 2.84
N THR A 75 -6.28 3.45 2.34
CA THR A 75 -7.52 3.46 1.56
C THR A 75 -7.39 2.81 0.20
N MET A 76 -6.16 2.70 -0.31
CA MET A 76 -5.83 2.12 -1.59
C MET A 76 -5.29 0.69 -1.39
N PRO A 77 -6.12 -0.33 -1.65
CA PRO A 77 -5.73 -1.72 -1.50
C PRO A 77 -4.73 -2.12 -2.60
N ILE A 78 -4.10 -3.27 -2.43
CA ILE A 78 -3.39 -3.97 -3.50
C ILE A 78 -4.40 -4.20 -4.64
N PRO A 79 -3.99 -4.16 -5.93
CA PRO A 79 -4.93 -4.39 -7.04
C PRO A 79 -5.63 -5.75 -6.98
N ILE A 80 -5.07 -6.69 -6.22
CA ILE A 80 -5.59 -8.05 -6.10
C ILE A 80 -5.35 -8.61 -4.69
N PRO A 81 -6.25 -9.47 -4.19
CA PRO A 81 -6.00 -10.27 -3.01
C PRO A 81 -4.75 -11.14 -3.22
N LEU A 82 -3.77 -10.98 -2.33
CA LEU A 82 -2.42 -11.51 -2.52
C LEU A 82 -1.92 -12.12 -1.21
N SER A 83 -1.32 -13.30 -1.27
CA SER A 83 -0.65 -13.97 -0.14
C SER A 83 0.72 -14.47 -0.57
N ASP A 84 1.63 -14.56 0.39
CA ASP A 84 2.96 -15.16 0.26
C ASP A 84 3.86 -14.45 -0.77
N ALA A 85 3.59 -13.17 -1.04
CA ALA A 85 4.44 -12.32 -1.87
C ALA A 85 5.67 -11.84 -1.09
N MET A 86 6.78 -11.64 -1.81
CA MET A 86 7.96 -10.98 -1.26
C MET A 86 7.85 -9.46 -1.44
N SER A 87 8.17 -8.69 -0.41
CA SER A 87 8.20 -7.23 -0.47
C SER A 87 9.63 -6.69 -0.50
N CYS A 88 9.90 -5.71 -1.37
CA CYS A 88 11.13 -4.93 -1.36
C CYS A 88 10.88 -3.48 -1.77
N LEU A 89 11.85 -2.60 -1.48
CA LEU A 89 11.88 -1.25 -2.04
C LEU A 89 12.66 -1.25 -3.35
N SER A 90 12.26 -0.38 -4.28
CA SER A 90 13.07 -0.03 -5.44
C SER A 90 14.41 0.56 -5.01
N THR A 91 15.38 0.56 -5.91
CA THR A 91 16.75 1.05 -5.64
C THR A 91 16.80 2.52 -5.24
N ASP A 92 15.86 3.33 -5.72
CA ASP A 92 15.70 4.74 -5.38
C ASP A 92 14.80 4.97 -4.15
N GLY A 93 14.26 3.89 -3.56
CA GLY A 93 13.34 3.91 -2.43
C GLY A 93 11.95 4.46 -2.73
N SER A 94 11.64 4.89 -3.97
CA SER A 94 10.39 5.57 -4.30
C SER A 94 9.17 4.65 -4.41
N THR A 95 9.42 3.35 -4.55
CA THR A 95 8.41 2.36 -4.94
C THR A 95 8.54 1.11 -4.09
N ILE A 96 7.41 0.60 -3.59
CA ILE A 96 7.32 -0.73 -2.98
C ILE A 96 6.99 -1.74 -4.07
N LEU A 97 7.69 -2.85 -4.09
CA LEU A 97 7.48 -3.96 -5.00
C LEU A 97 6.97 -5.16 -4.21
N LEU A 98 5.88 -5.76 -4.65
CA LEU A 98 5.39 -7.07 -4.21
C LEU A 98 5.61 -8.06 -5.36
N VAL A 99 6.52 -9.01 -5.16
CA VAL A 99 6.98 -9.94 -6.19
C VAL A 99 6.46 -11.34 -5.89
N GLY A 100 5.79 -11.94 -6.89
CA GLY A 100 5.31 -13.31 -6.82
C GLY A 100 4.15 -13.48 -5.85
N GLY A 101 4.13 -14.61 -5.16
CA GLY A 101 3.03 -15.01 -4.29
C GLY A 101 1.86 -15.64 -5.05
N LEU A 102 0.79 -15.91 -4.31
CA LEU A 102 -0.46 -16.45 -4.80
C LEU A 102 -1.49 -15.33 -4.85
N SER A 103 -2.23 -15.23 -5.95
CA SER A 103 -3.31 -14.24 -6.10
C SER A 103 -4.65 -14.95 -6.27
N GLN A 104 -5.69 -14.33 -5.72
CA GLN A 104 -7.05 -14.86 -5.71
C GLN A 104 -7.98 -13.84 -6.39
N SER A 105 -8.94 -14.32 -7.17
CA SER A 105 -9.95 -13.47 -7.81
C SER A 105 -10.78 -12.72 -6.77
N GLN A 106 -11.01 -11.42 -7.01
CA GLN A 106 -11.88 -10.60 -6.18
C GLN A 106 -13.36 -10.99 -6.31
N LEU A 107 -13.73 -11.61 -7.44
CA LEU A 107 -15.12 -12.01 -7.70
C LEU A 107 -15.44 -13.36 -7.07
N ASN A 108 -14.49 -14.29 -7.14
CA ASN A 108 -14.64 -15.68 -6.69
C ASN A 108 -13.42 -16.13 -5.90
N ALA A 109 -13.56 -16.32 -4.59
CA ALA A 109 -12.46 -16.80 -3.76
C ALA A 109 -11.99 -18.23 -4.10
N SER A 110 -12.76 -19.02 -4.84
CA SER A 110 -12.30 -20.32 -5.35
C SER A 110 -11.25 -20.20 -6.45
N ASP A 111 -11.19 -19.06 -7.13
CA ASP A 111 -10.44 -18.93 -8.37
C ASP A 111 -9.06 -18.34 -8.07
N MET A 112 -8.05 -19.21 -8.07
CA MET A 112 -6.64 -18.81 -8.00
C MET A 112 -6.18 -18.30 -9.36
N LEU A 113 -5.43 -17.20 -9.35
CA LEU A 113 -4.95 -16.54 -10.55
C LEU A 113 -3.49 -16.90 -10.85
N PRO A 114 -3.05 -16.79 -12.11
CA PRO A 114 -1.73 -17.26 -12.53
C PRO A 114 -0.53 -16.68 -11.75
N PRO A 115 0.44 -17.57 -11.41
CA PRO A 115 1.81 -17.41 -10.97
C PRO A 115 2.72 -16.18 -11.01
N SER A 116 2.39 -15.00 -11.53
CA SER A 116 3.49 -14.23 -12.19
C SER A 116 3.36 -12.71 -12.21
N SER A 117 2.97 -12.09 -11.10
CA SER A 117 2.79 -10.63 -11.06
C SER A 117 3.81 -9.94 -10.16
N VAL A 118 4.31 -8.80 -10.63
CA VAL A 118 4.94 -7.77 -9.79
C VAL A 118 3.94 -6.65 -9.62
N TYR A 119 3.59 -6.34 -8.37
CA TYR A 119 2.78 -5.16 -8.04
C TYR A 119 3.70 -4.08 -7.49
N ALA A 120 3.72 -2.92 -8.14
CA ALA A 120 4.54 -1.79 -7.73
C ALA A 120 3.65 -0.65 -7.22
N PHE A 121 3.90 -0.17 -6.00
CA PHE A 121 3.23 0.98 -5.41
C PHE A 121 4.19 2.16 -5.32
N ASN A 122 3.91 3.22 -6.08
CA ASN A 122 4.75 4.41 -6.08
C ASN A 122 4.19 5.48 -5.14
N PHE A 123 5.01 5.97 -4.21
CA PHE A 123 4.59 6.94 -3.20
C PHE A 123 4.36 8.35 -3.75
N ASN A 124 4.96 8.70 -4.88
CA ASN A 124 4.87 10.05 -5.44
C ASN A 124 3.53 10.29 -6.11
N ASN A 125 2.98 9.27 -6.79
CA ASN A 125 1.69 9.37 -7.47
C ASN A 125 0.57 8.63 -6.75
N LEU A 126 0.88 7.87 -5.69
CA LEU A 126 -0.08 7.05 -4.95
C LEU A 126 -0.86 6.16 -5.92
N GLN A 127 -0.16 5.35 -6.71
CA GLN A 127 -0.79 4.41 -7.63
C GLN A 127 -0.08 3.06 -7.62
N TRP A 128 -0.89 2.01 -7.80
CA TRP A 128 -0.41 0.68 -8.08
C TRP A 128 -0.24 0.48 -9.59
N THR A 129 0.82 -0.23 -9.97
CA THR A 129 0.99 -0.80 -11.29
C THR A 129 1.17 -2.31 -11.15
N ALA A 130 0.58 -3.06 -12.07
CA ALA A 130 0.77 -4.50 -12.15
C ALA A 130 1.52 -4.82 -13.43
N GLN A 131 2.61 -5.57 -13.32
CA GLN A 131 3.36 -6.07 -14.46
C GLN A 131 3.41 -7.59 -14.39
N LEU A 132 3.07 -8.23 -15.50
CA LEU A 132 3.34 -9.64 -15.67
C LEU A 132 4.83 -9.80 -15.92
N LEU A 133 5.48 -10.66 -15.14
CA LEU A 133 6.82 -11.11 -15.49
C LEU A 133 6.69 -11.99 -16.74
N THR A 134 6.90 -11.38 -17.90
CA THR A 134 7.16 -12.17 -19.10
C THR A 134 8.52 -12.83 -18.89
N VAL A 135 8.56 -14.16 -18.93
CA VAL A 135 9.81 -14.89 -18.90
C VAL A 135 10.54 -14.49 -20.19
N LEU A 136 11.54 -13.60 -20.10
CA LEU A 136 12.45 -13.43 -21.21
C LEU A 136 13.13 -14.79 -21.43
N PRO A 137 13.24 -15.29 -22.67
CA PRO A 137 13.96 -16.53 -22.93
C PRO A 137 15.38 -16.33 -22.43
N VAL A 138 15.74 -17.05 -21.37
CA VAL A 138 17.11 -17.14 -20.90
C VAL A 138 17.81 -18.05 -21.89
N HIS A 139 18.44 -17.46 -22.91
CA HIS A 139 19.39 -18.18 -23.74
C HIS A 139 20.64 -18.42 -22.89
N PHE A 140 20.81 -19.67 -22.43
CA PHE A 140 22.09 -20.19 -21.95
C PHE A 140 23.02 -20.48 -23.14
#